data_AF-A0A4D4M326-F1
#
_entry.id   AF-A0A4D4M326-F1
#
_cell.length_a   1.000
_cell.length_b   1.000
_cell.length_c   1.000
_cell.angle_alpha   90.00
_cell.angle_beta   90.00
_cell.angle_gamma   90.00
#
_symmetry.space_group_name_H-M   'P 1'
#
loop_
_entity.id
_entity.type
_entity.pdbx_description
1 polymer ?
#
loop_
_entity_poly.entity_id
_entity_poly.type
_entity_poly.pdbx_seq_one_letter_code
_entity_poly.pdbx_strand_id
1 'polypeptide(L)'
;MGIRVAKGVTMHGFALNVNPDTSSFDKIIPCGIRDAGVTSLAYELGREVTIGEVLPVAEKHLRDVLENADLKPREVERASA
;
A
#
# COMPACT_ATOMS: atom_id res chain seq x y z
N MET A 1 0.95 -2.18 -3.40
CA MET A 1 -0.45 -2.59 -3.12
C MET A 1 -0.76 -3.85 -3.89
N GLY A 2 -1.47 -4.79 -3.28
CA GLY A 2 -1.99 -5.97 -3.96
C GLY A 2 -3.39 -6.22 -3.47
N ILE A 3 -4.39 -6.07 -4.33
CA ILE A 3 -5.80 -6.22 -4.00
C ILE A 3 -6.40 -7.23 -4.95
N ARG A 4 -7.31 -8.05 -4.44
CA ARG A 4 -8.20 -8.90 -5.24
C ARG A 4 -9.64 -8.59 -4.90
N VAL A 5 -10.53 -8.64 -5.88
CA VAL A 5 -11.98 -8.60 -5.64
C VAL A 5 -12.58 -9.91 -6.15
N ALA A 6 -13.36 -10.57 -5.29
CA ALA A 6 -14.08 -11.79 -5.65
C ALA A 6 -15.49 -11.74 -5.05
N LYS A 7 -16.51 -12.01 -5.87
CA LYS A 7 -17.93 -11.99 -5.45
C LYS A 7 -18.34 -10.68 -4.71
N GLY A 8 -17.79 -9.54 -5.15
CA GLY A 8 -18.09 -8.24 -4.54
C GLY A 8 -17.34 -7.94 -3.23
N VAL A 9 -16.39 -8.78 -2.81
CA VAL A 9 -15.62 -8.60 -1.58
C VAL A 9 -14.13 -8.43 -1.91
N THR A 10 -13.50 -7.42 -1.31
CA THR A 10 -12.06 -7.14 -1.43
C THR A 10 -11.23 -8.05 -0.52
N MET A 11 -10.06 -8.48 -0.98
CA MET A 11 -9.07 -9.28 -0.25
C MET A 11 -7.68 -8.67 -0.40
N HIS A 12 -6.76 -9.05 0.51
CA HIS A 12 -5.40 -8.50 0.64
C HIS A 12 -5.42 -7.02 1.09
N GLY A 13 -4.66 -6.13 0.46
CA GLY A 13 -4.56 -4.72 0.86
C GLY A 13 -3.25 -4.06 0.46
N PHE A 14 -2.71 -3.24 1.36
CA PHE A 14 -1.41 -2.58 1.18
C PHE A 14 -0.47 -2.99 2.30
N ALA A 15 0.82 -2.80 2.04
CA ALA A 15 1.86 -2.79 3.04
C ALA A 15 2.50 -1.39 3.00
N LEU A 16 2.58 -0.75 4.16
CA LEU A 16 3.28 0.52 4.33
C LEU A 16 4.55 0.26 5.15
N ASN A 17 5.70 0.57 4.58
CA ASN A 17 6.98 0.40 5.26
C ASN A 17 7.15 1.45 6.35
N VAL A 18 6.86 1.10 7.60
CA VAL A 18 7.04 2.00 8.74
C VAL A 18 8.49 1.99 9.21
N ASN A 19 8.95 0.85 9.74
CA ASN A 19 10.34 0.65 10.14
C ASN A 19 10.83 -0.81 9.91
N PRO A 20 10.59 -1.43 8.74
CA PRO A 20 11.19 -2.72 8.44
C PRO A 20 12.67 -2.58 8.03
N ASP A 21 13.44 -3.66 8.15
CA ASP A 21 14.70 -3.81 7.44
C ASP A 21 14.44 -3.89 5.93
N THR A 22 14.90 -2.89 5.18
CA THR A 22 14.68 -2.80 3.73
C THR A 22 15.67 -3.62 2.91
N SER A 23 16.76 -4.13 3.50
CA SER A 23 17.76 -4.94 2.77
C SER A 23 17.18 -6.26 2.23
N SER A 24 16.05 -6.71 2.78
CA SER A 24 15.33 -7.88 2.27
C SER A 24 14.78 -7.67 0.85
N PHE A 25 14.54 -6.42 0.44
CA PHE A 25 14.08 -6.11 -0.92
C PHE A 25 15.19 -6.26 -1.97
N ASP A 26 16.47 -6.19 -1.59
CA ASP A 26 17.60 -6.37 -2.50
C ASP A 26 17.69 -7.79 -3.08
N LYS A 27 16.95 -8.74 -2.48
CA LYS A 27 16.92 -10.15 -2.87
C LYS A 27 15.83 -10.46 -3.92
N ILE A 28 15.01 -9.47 -4.29
CA ILE A 28 13.89 -9.63 -5.22
C ILE A 28 13.83 -8.44 -6.20
N ILE A 29 12.99 -8.55 -7.23
CA ILE A 29 12.59 -7.40 -8.06
C ILE A 29 11.23 -6.90 -7.53
N PRO A 30 11.20 -5.89 -6.63
CA PRO A 30 9.97 -5.47 -5.96
C PRO A 30 8.96 -4.94 -6.97
N CYS A 31 7.72 -5.44 -6.90
CA CYS A 31 6.64 -5.08 -7.83
C CYS A 31 6.98 -5.26 -9.33
N GLY A 32 8.04 -6.02 -9.66
CA GLY A 32 8.54 -6.14 -11.04
C GLY A 32 9.34 -4.92 -11.56
N ILE A 33 9.61 -3.93 -10.70
CA ILE A 33 10.31 -2.68 -11.03
C ILE A 33 11.81 -2.85 -10.75
N ARG A 34 12.65 -2.47 -11.72
CA ARG A 34 14.12 -2.70 -11.67
C ARG A 34 14.93 -1.42 -11.44
N ASP A 35 14.34 -0.27 -11.73
CA ASP A 35 14.98 1.04 -11.80
C ASP A 35 14.55 1.98 -10.67
N ALA A 36 13.89 1.45 -9.65
CA ALA A 36 13.49 2.19 -8.45
C ALA A 36 13.81 1.40 -7.18
N GLY A 37 14.16 2.12 -6.11
CA GLY A 37 14.38 1.57 -4.79
C GLY A 37 13.10 1.51 -3.94
N VAL A 38 13.26 0.99 -2.72
CA VAL A 38 12.23 1.01 -1.68
C VAL A 38 12.70 1.87 -0.51
N THR A 39 11.76 2.39 0.27
CA THR A 39 12.05 3.18 1.48
C THR A 39 11.09 2.85 2.62
N SER A 40 11.30 3.46 3.79
CA SER A 40 10.44 3.38 4.97
C SER A 40 10.23 4.76 5.61
N LEU A 41 9.17 4.93 6.40
CA LEU A 41 8.92 6.18 7.13
C LEU A 41 10.10 6.52 8.06
N ALA A 42 10.67 5.54 8.74
CA ALA A 42 11.81 5.75 9.62
C ALA A 42 13.04 6.27 8.86
N TYR A 43 13.30 5.74 7.66
CA TYR A 43 14.38 6.21 6.80
C TYR A 43 14.14 7.64 6.32
N GLU A 44 12.96 7.93 5.75
CA GLU A 44 12.63 9.25 5.19
C GLU A 44 12.56 10.35 6.25
N LEU A 45 12.11 10.03 7.47
CA LEU A 45 12.01 10.99 8.58
C LEU A 45 13.30 11.08 9.41
N GLY A 46 14.28 10.19 9.18
CA GLY A 46 15.54 10.16 9.92
C GLY A 46 15.39 9.85 11.41
N ARG A 47 14.31 9.18 11.81
CA ARG A 47 14.06 8.80 13.22
C ARG A 47 13.31 7.48 13.32
N GLU A 48 13.31 6.88 14.50
CA GLU A 48 12.47 5.73 14.76
C GLU A 48 10.97 6.11 14.69
N VAL A 49 10.21 5.27 14.00
CA VAL A 49 8.74 5.38 13.86
C VAL A 49 8.15 4.02 14.17
N THR A 50 7.14 3.97 15.03
CA THR A 50 6.50 2.72 15.44
C THR A 50 5.18 2.50 14.73
N ILE A 51 4.73 1.25 14.63
CA ILE A 51 3.39 0.93 14.12
C ILE A 51 2.31 1.63 14.97
N GLY A 52 2.50 1.73 16.29
CA GLY A 52 1.54 2.38 17.19
C GLY A 52 1.35 3.87 16.89
N GLU A 53 2.38 4.56 16.42
CA GLU A 53 2.30 5.96 15.97
C GLU A 53 1.52 6.09 14.65
N VAL A 54 1.76 5.17 13.71
CA VAL A 54 1.22 5.25 12.35
C VAL A 54 -0.22 4.74 12.25
N LEU A 55 -0.56 3.70 13.02
CA LEU A 55 -1.85 3.01 12.93
C LEU A 55 -3.07 3.95 13.07
N PRO A 56 -3.18 4.83 14.08
CA PRO A 56 -4.34 5.70 14.21
C PRO A 56 -4.46 6.71 13.05
N VAL A 57 -3.33 7.15 12.50
CA VAL A 57 -3.31 8.06 11.33
C VAL A 57 -3.77 7.32 10.08
N ALA A 58 -3.23 6.13 9.84
CA ALA A 58 -3.60 5.29 8.70
C ALA A 58 -5.08 4.89 8.75
N GLU A 59 -5.61 4.51 9.92
CA GLU A 59 -7.03 4.16 10.08
C GLU A 59 -7.94 5.35 9.77
N LYS A 60 -7.63 6.53 10.32
CA LYS A 60 -8.40 7.76 10.07
C LYS A 60 -8.48 8.07 8.58
N HIS A 61 -7.34 8.05 7.88
CA HIS A 61 -7.31 8.36 6.45
C HIS A 61 -7.95 7.26 5.60
N LEU A 62 -7.78 5.99 5.96
CA LEU A 62 -8.42 4.89 5.24
C LEU A 62 -9.94 4.99 5.34
N ARG A 63 -10.48 5.28 6.53
CA ARG A 63 -11.91 5.50 6.74
C ARG A 63 -12.44 6.64 5.87
N ASP A 64 -11.79 7.79 5.95
CA ASP A 64 -12.19 8.98 5.20
C ASP A 64 -12.22 8.73 3.68
N VAL A 65 -11.18 8.07 3.14
CA VAL A 65 -11.13 7.73 1.71
C VAL A 65 -12.23 6.73 1.33
N LEU A 66 -12.51 5.74 2.18
CA LEU A 66 -13.55 4.74 1.86
C LEU A 66 -14.97 5.29 1.96
N GLU A 67 -15.20 6.28 2.82
CA GLU A 67 -16.52 6.88 3.04
C GLU A 67 -16.78 8.05 2.08
N ASN A 68 -15.77 8.88 1.82
CA ASN A 68 -15.97 10.22 1.22
C ASN A 68 -15.24 10.42 -0.12
N ALA A 69 -14.45 9.46 -0.61
CA ALA A 69 -13.76 9.66 -1.88
C ALA A 69 -14.75 9.75 -3.06
N ASP A 70 -14.56 10.78 -3.89
CA ASP A 70 -15.19 10.85 -5.21
C ASP A 70 -14.54 9.80 -6.13
N LEU A 71 -15.15 8.62 -6.19
CA LEU A 71 -14.66 7.52 -7.00
C LEU A 71 -15.02 7.77 -8.46
N LYS A 72 -14.04 8.24 -9.23
CA LYS A 72 -14.16 8.29 -10.69
C LYS A 72 -14.22 6.86 -11.24
N PRO A 73 -15.20 6.53 -12.09
CA PRO A 73 -15.26 5.22 -12.72
C PRO A 73 -13.95 4.93 -13.45
N ARG A 74 -13.32 3.80 -13.15
CA ARG A 74 -12.28 3.25 -14.01
C ARG A 74 -12.98 2.44 -15.09
N GLU A 75 -12.80 2.82 -16.36
CA GLU A 75 -13.20 1.95 -17.46
C GLU A 75 -12.37 0.66 -17.36
N VAL A 76 -13.06 -0.46 -17.14
CA VAL A 76 -12.45 -1.79 -17.16
C VAL A 76 -12.96 -2.48 -18.40
N GLU A 77 -12.12 -2.60 -19.42
CA GLU A 77 -12.39 -3.50 -20.54
C GLU A 77 -12.60 -4.91 -19.97
N ARG A 78 -13.83 -5.42 -20.08
CA ARG A 78 -14.11 -6.81 -19.71
C ARG A 78 -13.42 -7.69 -20.74
N ALA A 79 -12.47 -8.52 -20.30
CA ALA A 79 -11.92 -9.57 -21.14
C ALA A 79 -13.08 -10.42 -21.68
N SER A 80 -13.13 -10.55 -23.00
CA SER A 80 -14.10 -11.41 -23.70
C SER A 80 -13.99 -12.84 -23.17
N ALA A 81 -15.14 -13.40 -22.79
CA ALA A 81 -15.28 -14.78 -22.32
C ALA A 81 -14.88 -15.80 -23.40
#